data_AF-A0AAN5BT97-F1
#
_entry.id   AF-A0AAN5BT97-F1
#
_cell.length_a   1.000
_cell.length_b   1.000
_cell.length_c   1.000
_cell.angle_alpha   90.00
_cell.angle_beta   90.00
_cell.angle_gamma   90.00
#
_symmetry.space_group_name_H-M   'P 1'
#
loop_
_entity.id
_entity.type
_entity.pdbx_description
1 polymer ?
#
loop_
_entity_poly.entity_id
_entity_poly.type
_entity_poly.pdbx_seq_one_letter_code
_entity_poly.pdbx_strand_id
1 'polypeptide(L)'
;MEDRAQFDINESLKYYLSDPTSVPTADAEPELLECEADPDQLSTTLIDNVLNPIVDAVAENPEGLARPSKRILTLARILRHCSILPIRSLSKLLDLIVSGLSVEADIVHGDLESDEPDGVQHHKHLLEMYGFLLQWALSAVEVKAAERPAEAAPARRGVGKSGRSKASMRDGHWDWTAQIQISMETMCKVMKLKLSRIFLTTSDRDTFVNLFTRSIYLILESEQRVKSMTIRMHAFKVLCIAVKHHGHAFGECS
;
A
#
# COMPACT_ATOMS: atom_id res chain seq x y z
N MET A 1 17.89 26.62 1.63
CA MET A 1 16.85 26.66 0.59
C MET A 1 16.69 25.20 0.19
N GLU A 2 15.86 24.46 0.93
CA GLU A 2 15.65 23.04 0.66
C GLU A 2 14.70 22.95 -0.52
N ASP A 3 15.25 22.61 -1.69
CA ASP A 3 14.49 22.15 -2.86
C ASP A 3 13.75 20.87 -2.43
N ARG A 4 12.57 21.05 -1.84
CA ARG A 4 11.68 19.95 -1.48
C ARG A 4 11.02 19.52 -2.78
N ALA A 5 11.43 18.38 -3.32
CA ALA A 5 10.63 17.66 -4.30
C ALA A 5 9.23 17.45 -3.70
N GLN A 6 8.29 18.31 -4.09
CA GLN A 6 6.92 18.23 -3.63
C GLN A 6 6.29 17.02 -4.33
N PHE A 7 5.83 16.04 -3.57
CA PHE A 7 5.24 14.83 -4.15
C PHE A 7 4.04 15.20 -5.04
N ASP A 8 4.16 14.98 -6.34
CA ASP A 8 3.07 15.10 -7.30
C ASP A 8 2.56 13.70 -7.63
N ILE A 9 1.30 13.44 -7.28
CA ILE A 9 0.68 12.15 -7.52
C ILE A 9 0.53 11.83 -9.01
N ASN A 10 0.25 12.82 -9.85
CA ASN A 10 0.06 12.61 -11.28
C ASN A 10 1.38 12.26 -11.96
N GLU A 11 2.47 12.92 -11.56
CA GLU A 11 3.81 12.59 -12.04
C GLU A 11 4.25 11.20 -11.54
N SER A 12 4.10 10.94 -10.24
CA SER A 12 4.44 9.65 -9.63
C SER A 12 3.67 8.49 -10.26
N LEU A 13 2.39 8.70 -10.58
CA LEU A 13 1.57 7.71 -11.28
C LEU A 13 1.99 7.47 -12.73
N LYS A 14 2.44 8.51 -13.45
CA LYS A 14 2.96 8.32 -14.82
C LYS A 14 4.17 7.40 -14.82
N TYR A 15 5.11 7.60 -13.91
CA TYR A 15 6.25 6.70 -13.74
C TYR A 15 5.79 5.31 -13.31
N TYR A 16 4.98 5.22 -12.25
CA TYR A 16 4.53 3.94 -11.69
C TYR A 16 3.76 3.06 -12.69
N LEU A 17 2.85 3.65 -13.48
CA LEU A 17 2.05 2.92 -14.46
C LEU A 17 2.86 2.51 -15.70
N SER A 18 3.94 3.23 -16.01
CA SER A 18 4.84 2.86 -17.11
C SER A 18 5.78 1.74 -16.68
N ASP A 19 6.46 1.95 -15.54
CA ASP A 19 7.34 0.99 -14.90
C ASP A 19 7.52 1.39 -13.42
N PRO A 20 7.06 0.59 -12.45
CA PRO A 20 7.26 0.87 -11.02
C PRO A 20 8.72 1.09 -10.62
N THR A 21 9.68 0.55 -11.38
CA THR A 21 11.11 0.75 -11.12
C THR A 21 11.63 2.10 -11.60
N SER A 22 10.89 2.78 -12.49
CA SER A 22 11.23 4.10 -13.03
C SER A 22 10.87 5.27 -12.11
N VAL A 23 10.12 5.02 -11.03
CA VAL A 23 9.74 6.07 -10.08
C VAL A 23 11.01 6.68 -9.47
N PRO A 24 11.19 8.02 -9.52
CA PRO A 24 12.36 8.68 -8.96
C PRO A 24 12.46 8.44 -7.46
N THR A 25 13.50 7.73 -7.02
CA THR A 25 13.80 7.49 -5.59
C THR A 25 15.16 8.05 -5.19
N ALA A 26 15.70 9.01 -5.93
CA ALA A 26 17.06 9.53 -5.74
C ALA A 26 17.28 10.22 -4.38
N ASP A 27 16.20 10.71 -3.75
CA ASP A 27 16.24 11.34 -2.42
C ASP A 27 15.83 10.38 -1.28
N ALA A 28 15.79 9.06 -1.52
CA ALA A 28 15.55 8.07 -0.45
C ALA A 28 16.71 8.07 0.58
N GLU A 29 16.54 7.39 1.72
CA GLU A 29 17.61 7.27 2.72
C GLU A 29 18.92 6.78 2.06
N PRO A 30 20.06 7.46 2.30
CA PRO A 30 21.32 7.20 1.60
C PRO A 30 21.81 5.77 1.81
N GLU A 31 21.51 5.19 2.98
CA GLU A 31 21.81 3.80 3.33
C GLU A 31 21.15 2.79 2.36
N LEU A 32 20.00 3.13 1.77
CA LEU A 32 19.32 2.30 0.77
C LEU A 32 19.73 2.63 -0.68
N LEU A 33 20.35 3.79 -0.90
CA LEU A 33 20.91 4.17 -2.20
C LEU A 33 22.24 3.43 -2.44
N GLU A 34 23.05 3.24 -1.40
CA GLU A 34 24.29 2.46 -1.48
C GLU A 34 24.04 0.99 -1.83
N CYS A 35 22.90 0.43 -1.42
CA CYS A 35 22.48 -0.94 -1.79
C CYS A 35 21.95 -1.08 -3.22
N GLU A 36 21.91 -0.01 -4.04
CA GLU A 36 21.42 -0.06 -5.43
C GLU A 36 22.28 -0.96 -6.33
N ALA A 37 23.60 -0.98 -6.08
CA ALA A 37 24.54 -1.75 -6.88
C ALA A 37 24.57 -3.25 -6.51
N ASP A 38 24.06 -3.60 -5.32
CA ASP A 38 24.12 -4.97 -4.79
C ASP A 38 22.88 -5.30 -3.92
N PRO A 39 21.82 -5.90 -4.51
CA PRO A 39 20.58 -6.23 -3.81
C PRO A 39 20.76 -7.27 -2.69
N ASP A 40 21.88 -8.01 -2.66
CA ASP A 40 22.17 -8.97 -1.59
C ASP A 40 22.58 -8.28 -0.28
N GLN A 41 22.91 -6.99 -0.32
CA GLN A 41 23.22 -6.18 0.87
C GLN A 41 21.96 -5.64 1.57
N LEU A 42 20.79 -5.78 0.96
CA LEU A 42 19.51 -5.36 1.55
C LEU A 42 19.08 -6.31 2.68
N SER A 43 19.76 -6.19 3.82
CA SER A 43 19.48 -7.03 4.99
C SER A 43 18.17 -6.64 5.67
N THR A 44 17.49 -7.62 6.28
CA THR A 44 16.29 -7.38 7.10
C THR A 44 16.56 -6.35 8.21
N THR A 45 17.78 -6.35 8.78
CA THR A 45 18.18 -5.41 9.82
C THR A 45 18.25 -3.98 9.31
N LEU A 46 18.77 -3.78 8.09
CA LEU A 46 18.79 -2.46 7.46
C LEU A 46 17.36 -1.95 7.20
N ILE A 47 16.49 -2.82 6.67
CA ILE A 47 15.07 -2.50 6.43
C ILE A 47 14.39 -2.11 7.74
N ASP A 48 14.59 -2.88 8.82
CA ASP A 48 13.99 -2.56 10.11
C ASP A 48 14.56 -1.26 10.73
N ASN A 49 15.85 -0.98 10.57
CA ASN A 49 16.48 0.26 11.03
C ASN A 49 15.90 1.49 10.33
N VAL A 50 15.58 1.38 9.05
CA VAL A 50 14.95 2.46 8.28
C VAL A 50 13.44 2.55 8.55
N LEU A 51 12.78 1.41 8.72
CA LEU A 51 11.32 1.35 8.89
C LEU A 51 10.88 1.76 10.30
N ASN A 52 11.61 1.37 11.36
CA ASN A 52 11.22 1.66 12.75
C ASN A 52 11.04 3.17 13.02
N PRO A 53 11.96 4.07 12.64
CA PRO A 53 11.77 5.50 12.85
C PRO A 53 10.59 6.09 12.07
N ILE A 54 10.25 5.51 10.92
CA ILE A 54 9.07 5.92 10.14
C ILE A 54 7.80 5.45 10.85
N VAL A 55 7.79 4.22 11.36
CA VAL A 55 6.68 3.68 12.16
C VAL A 55 6.44 4.54 13.39
N ASP A 56 7.48 4.85 14.16
CA ASP A 56 7.37 5.66 15.37
C ASP A 56 6.79 7.05 15.05
N ALA A 57 7.27 7.69 13.99
CA ALA A 57 6.79 9.01 13.62
C ALA A 57 5.34 9.02 13.08
N VAL A 58 4.93 8.01 12.30
CA VAL A 58 3.55 7.88 11.83
C VAL A 58 2.61 7.52 12.98
N ALA A 59 3.09 6.75 13.97
CA ALA A 59 2.32 6.41 15.16
C ALA A 59 2.06 7.64 16.05
N GLU A 60 2.98 8.60 16.09
CA GLU A 60 2.76 9.90 16.75
C GLU A 60 1.78 10.78 15.97
N ASN A 61 1.98 10.90 14.65
CA ASN A 61 1.12 11.69 13.77
C ASN A 61 1.20 11.16 12.33
N PRO A 62 0.07 10.94 11.61
CA PRO A 62 0.09 10.54 10.19
C PRO A 62 0.90 11.49 9.29
N GLU A 63 1.03 12.77 9.65
CA GLU A 63 1.92 13.73 8.98
C GLU A 63 3.40 13.35 9.00
N GLY A 64 3.79 12.48 9.93
CA GLY A 64 5.12 11.90 10.02
C GLY A 64 5.55 11.18 8.73
N LEU A 65 4.61 10.77 7.88
CA LEU A 65 4.94 10.24 6.55
C LEU A 65 5.42 11.32 5.57
N ALA A 66 4.85 12.53 5.65
CA ALA A 66 5.18 13.64 4.78
C ALA A 66 6.48 14.37 5.20
N ARG A 67 6.93 14.16 6.44
CA ARG A 67 8.11 14.83 7.00
C ARG A 67 9.13 13.85 7.57
N PRO A 68 10.38 13.86 7.08
CA PRO A 68 10.86 14.56 5.88
C PRO A 68 10.30 13.93 4.59
N SER A 69 10.21 14.72 3.51
CA SER A 69 9.67 14.29 2.20
C SER A 69 10.36 13.05 1.62
N LYS A 70 11.57 12.71 2.09
CA LYS A 70 12.25 11.47 1.74
C LYS A 70 11.57 10.19 2.25
N ARG A 71 10.75 10.22 3.31
CA ARG A 71 10.16 9.02 3.90
C ARG A 71 9.24 8.27 2.92
N ILE A 72 8.42 8.97 2.15
CA ILE A 72 7.61 8.34 1.09
C ILE A 72 8.48 7.68 0.02
N LEU A 73 9.54 8.34 -0.42
CA LEU A 73 10.46 7.81 -1.44
C LEU A 73 11.22 6.58 -0.91
N THR A 74 11.60 6.61 0.36
CA THR A 74 12.18 5.47 1.08
C THR A 74 11.22 4.28 1.11
N LEU A 75 9.95 4.49 1.48
CA LEU A 75 8.96 3.39 1.47
C LEU A 75 8.70 2.87 0.06
N ALA A 76 8.54 3.76 -0.93
CA ALA A 76 8.39 3.39 -2.33
C ALA A 76 9.59 2.57 -2.84
N ARG A 77 10.81 2.95 -2.45
CA ARG A 77 12.03 2.21 -2.79
C ARG A 77 12.05 0.82 -2.15
N ILE A 78 11.67 0.69 -0.89
CA ILE A 78 11.57 -0.61 -0.23
C ILE A 78 10.54 -1.51 -0.96
N LEU A 79 9.39 -0.94 -1.37
CA LEU A 79 8.36 -1.65 -2.13
C LEU A 79 8.81 -2.03 -3.56
N ARG A 80 9.66 -1.23 -4.21
CA ARG A 80 10.30 -1.58 -5.49
C ARG A 80 11.12 -2.87 -5.39
N HIS A 81 11.76 -3.12 -4.26
CA HIS A 81 12.52 -4.34 -3.98
C HIS A 81 11.69 -5.45 -3.30
N CYS A 82 10.37 -5.48 -3.51
CA CYS A 82 9.48 -6.45 -2.85
C CYS A 82 9.86 -7.92 -3.11
N SER A 83 10.43 -8.28 -4.26
CA SER A 83 10.85 -9.65 -4.58
C SER A 83 11.90 -10.21 -3.62
N ILE A 84 12.80 -9.39 -3.09
CA ILE A 84 13.82 -9.78 -2.10
C ILE A 84 13.39 -9.51 -0.65
N LEU A 85 12.28 -8.79 -0.46
CA LEU A 85 11.83 -8.36 0.86
C LEU A 85 11.29 -9.55 1.70
N PRO A 86 11.66 -9.64 2.99
CA PRO A 86 11.03 -10.57 3.92
C PRO A 86 9.53 -10.30 4.07
N ILE A 87 8.74 -11.37 4.19
CA ILE A 87 7.28 -11.32 4.39
C ILE A 87 6.91 -10.43 5.60
N ARG A 88 7.63 -10.57 6.72
CA ARG A 88 7.42 -9.77 7.93
C ARG A 88 7.57 -8.27 7.66
N SER A 89 8.53 -7.87 6.85
CA SER A 89 8.78 -6.46 6.53
C SER A 89 7.66 -5.90 5.65
N LEU A 90 7.17 -6.69 4.68
CA LEU A 90 6.06 -6.27 3.82
C LEU A 90 4.75 -6.12 4.62
N SER A 91 4.49 -7.03 5.55
CA SER A 91 3.38 -6.92 6.50
C SER A 91 3.44 -5.63 7.29
N LYS A 92 4.58 -5.36 7.90
CA LYS A 92 4.78 -4.18 8.73
C LYS A 92 4.59 -2.88 7.93
N LEU A 93 5.05 -2.88 6.67
CA LEU A 93 4.83 -1.76 5.74
C LEU A 93 3.34 -1.56 5.43
N LEU A 94 2.63 -2.64 5.09
CA LEU A 94 1.20 -2.56 4.81
C LEU A 94 0.42 -2.09 6.04
N ASP A 95 0.69 -2.67 7.21
CA ASP A 95 0.05 -2.30 8.48
C ASP A 95 0.31 -0.83 8.83
N LEU A 96 1.53 -0.34 8.61
CA LEU A 96 1.90 1.07 8.78
C LEU A 96 1.09 2.00 7.85
N ILE A 97 1.03 1.67 6.57
CA ILE A 97 0.31 2.48 5.57
C ILE A 97 -1.20 2.51 5.90
N VAL A 98 -1.77 1.36 6.22
CA VAL A 98 -3.21 1.21 6.48
C VAL A 98 -3.60 1.87 7.81
N SER A 99 -2.79 1.73 8.85
CA SER A 99 -3.04 2.39 10.14
C SER A 99 -2.91 3.91 10.02
N GLY A 100 -1.85 4.41 9.39
CA GLY A 100 -1.65 5.84 9.15
C GLY A 100 -2.79 6.46 8.33
N LEU A 101 -3.18 5.82 7.22
CA LEU A 101 -4.32 6.26 6.40
C LEU A 101 -5.64 6.25 7.17
N SER A 102 -5.86 5.25 8.04
CA SER A 102 -7.07 5.19 8.86
C SER A 102 -7.13 6.34 9.86
N VAL A 103 -6.02 6.68 10.52
CA VAL A 103 -5.95 7.80 11.47
C VAL A 103 -6.15 9.13 10.73
N GLU A 104 -5.47 9.32 9.60
CA GLU A 104 -5.66 10.50 8.76
C GLU A 104 -7.11 10.67 8.34
N ALA A 105 -7.79 9.58 7.97
CA ALA A 105 -9.21 9.63 7.63
C ALA A 105 -10.11 10.10 8.79
N ASP A 106 -9.77 9.79 10.05
CA ASP A 106 -10.52 10.27 11.21
C ASP A 106 -10.27 11.76 11.47
N ILE A 107 -9.03 12.22 11.33
CA ILE A 107 -8.66 13.64 11.46
C ILE A 107 -9.42 14.46 10.41
N VAL A 108 -9.31 14.06 9.15
CA VAL A 108 -10.01 14.69 8.02
C VAL A 108 -11.52 14.70 8.24
N HIS A 109 -12.08 13.62 8.78
CA HIS A 109 -13.52 13.59 9.08
C HIS A 109 -13.90 14.68 10.10
N GLY A 110 -13.16 14.77 11.21
CA GLY A 110 -13.38 15.76 12.26
C GLY A 110 -13.22 17.20 11.77
N ASP A 111 -12.17 17.48 11.00
CA ASP A 111 -11.89 18.84 10.50
C ASP A 111 -12.95 19.29 9.49
N LEU A 112 -13.44 18.36 8.66
CA LEU A 112 -14.55 18.61 7.73
C LEU A 112 -15.89 18.83 8.42
N GLU A 113 -16.10 18.32 9.63
CA GLU A 113 -17.28 18.58 10.46
C GLU A 113 -17.20 19.92 11.19
N SER A 114 -16.00 20.32 11.62
CA SER A 114 -15.73 21.61 12.27
C SER A 114 -15.71 22.81 11.30
N ASP A 115 -15.79 22.55 9.99
CA ASP A 115 -15.75 23.55 8.91
C ASP A 115 -14.46 24.38 8.86
N GLU A 116 -13.36 23.83 9.39
CA GLU A 116 -12.05 24.48 9.38
C GLU A 116 -11.46 24.46 7.96
N PRO A 117 -11.27 25.62 7.30
CA PRO A 117 -10.76 25.66 5.93
C PRO A 117 -9.22 25.54 5.87
N ASP A 118 -8.55 25.73 7.00
CA ASP A 118 -7.09 25.75 7.11
C ASP A 118 -6.60 24.32 7.34
N GLY A 119 -6.02 23.70 6.31
CA GLY A 119 -5.53 22.31 6.38
C GLY A 119 -6.04 21.39 5.27
N VAL A 120 -7.10 21.77 4.53
CA VAL A 120 -7.68 20.92 3.46
C VAL A 120 -6.65 20.51 2.40
N GLN A 121 -5.76 21.42 2.00
CA GLN A 121 -4.67 21.11 1.06
C GLN A 121 -3.64 20.15 1.66
N HIS A 122 -3.41 20.24 2.97
CA HIS A 122 -2.50 19.35 3.67
C HIS A 122 -3.06 17.92 3.72
N HIS A 123 -4.31 17.78 4.12
CA HIS A 123 -5.03 16.51 4.11
C HIS A 123 -5.12 15.89 2.71
N LYS A 124 -5.39 16.70 1.69
CA LYS A 124 -5.37 16.25 0.29
C LYS A 124 -4.03 15.57 -0.02
N HIS A 125 -2.93 16.25 0.30
CA HIS A 125 -1.58 15.73 0.03
C HIS A 125 -1.29 14.44 0.79
N LEU A 126 -1.65 14.36 2.08
CA LEU A 126 -1.44 13.16 2.89
C LEU A 126 -2.25 11.97 2.36
N LEU A 127 -3.53 12.20 2.04
CA LEU A 127 -4.38 11.16 1.46
C LEU A 127 -3.80 10.65 0.14
N GLU A 128 -3.35 11.55 -0.74
CA GLU A 128 -2.69 11.21 -2.01
C GLU A 128 -1.43 10.36 -1.79
N MET A 129 -0.57 10.75 -0.84
CA MET A 129 0.65 10.03 -0.48
C MET A 129 0.36 8.61 0.05
N TYR A 130 -0.53 8.48 1.03
CA TYR A 130 -0.94 7.19 1.58
C TYR A 130 -1.65 6.33 0.54
N GLY A 131 -2.50 6.93 -0.29
CA GLY A 131 -3.24 6.22 -1.33
C GLY A 131 -2.31 5.62 -2.40
N PHE A 132 -1.31 6.39 -2.84
CA PHE A 132 -0.29 5.90 -3.76
C PHE A 132 0.54 4.76 -3.15
N LEU A 133 0.99 4.91 -1.90
CA LEU A 133 1.75 3.87 -1.20
C LEU A 133 0.91 2.62 -0.97
N LEU A 134 -0.38 2.75 -0.66
CA LEU A 134 -1.29 1.62 -0.48
C LEU A 134 -1.48 0.83 -1.78
N GLN A 135 -1.66 1.52 -2.91
CA GLN A 135 -1.74 0.88 -4.23
C GLN A 135 -0.47 0.06 -4.50
N TRP A 136 0.70 0.66 -4.28
CA TRP A 136 1.97 -0.04 -4.50
C TRP A 136 2.15 -1.21 -3.53
N ALA A 137 1.85 -1.03 -2.24
CA ALA A 137 1.96 -2.08 -1.24
C ALA A 137 1.05 -3.28 -1.57
N LEU A 138 -0.19 -3.06 -1.99
CA LEU A 138 -1.10 -4.13 -2.41
C LEU A 138 -0.60 -4.84 -3.67
N SER A 139 -0.05 -4.10 -4.64
CA SER A 139 0.59 -4.71 -5.81
C SER A 139 1.78 -5.58 -5.42
N ALA A 140 2.62 -5.12 -4.48
CA ALA A 140 3.75 -5.89 -3.97
C ALA A 140 3.31 -7.15 -3.23
N VAL A 141 2.20 -7.08 -2.46
CA VAL A 141 1.60 -8.25 -1.81
C VAL A 141 1.10 -9.27 -2.83
N GLU A 142 0.46 -8.85 -3.91
CA GLU A 142 -0.01 -9.77 -4.94
C GLU A 142 1.16 -10.41 -5.72
N VAL A 143 2.24 -9.66 -6.01
CA VAL A 143 3.48 -10.23 -6.57
C VAL A 143 4.06 -11.30 -5.63
N LYS A 144 4.19 -10.98 -4.34
CA LYS A 144 4.69 -11.94 -3.33
C LYS A 144 3.77 -13.15 -3.13
N ALA A 145 2.46 -12.96 -3.27
CA ALA A 145 1.50 -14.04 -3.19
C ALA A 145 1.61 -14.98 -4.40
N ALA A 146 1.86 -14.45 -5.60
CA ALA A 146 2.04 -15.22 -6.82
C ALA A 146 3.36 -16.03 -6.83
N GLU A 147 4.41 -15.55 -6.16
CA GLU A 147 5.67 -16.30 -5.97
C GLU A 147 5.50 -17.59 -5.15
N ARG A 148 4.41 -17.72 -4.38
CA ARG A 148 4.14 -18.97 -3.65
C ARG A 148 3.65 -20.04 -4.63
N PRO A 149 4.36 -21.18 -4.75
CA PRO A 149 3.80 -22.32 -5.46
C PRO A 149 2.46 -22.68 -4.84
N ALA A 150 1.45 -22.89 -5.67
CA ALA A 150 0.19 -23.50 -5.24
C ALA A 150 0.52 -24.71 -4.37
N GLU A 151 0.07 -24.64 -3.12
CA GLU A 151 0.35 -25.60 -2.07
C GLU A 151 0.29 -27.02 -2.65
N ALA A 152 1.45 -27.69 -2.69
CA ALA A 152 1.59 -29.01 -3.26
C ALA A 152 0.50 -29.90 -2.67
N ALA A 153 -0.32 -30.48 -3.57
CA ALA A 153 -1.42 -31.36 -3.22
C ALA A 153 -0.99 -32.33 -2.10
N PRO A 154 -1.84 -32.59 -1.09
CA PRO A 154 -1.46 -33.44 0.03
C PRO A 154 -1.08 -34.82 -0.52
N ALA A 155 0.22 -35.13 -0.48
CA ALA A 155 0.74 -36.41 -0.90
C ALA A 155 0.04 -37.50 -0.08
N ARG A 156 -0.67 -38.38 -0.79
CA ARG A 156 -1.35 -39.54 -0.22
C ARG A 156 -0.42 -40.27 0.74
N ARG A 157 -0.92 -40.55 1.96
CA ARG A 157 -0.26 -41.36 3.00
C ARG A 157 0.35 -42.63 2.40
N GLY A 158 1.67 -42.64 2.25
CA GLY A 158 2.49 -43.83 2.04
C GLY A 158 3.32 -44.09 3.31
N VAL A 159 3.16 -45.28 3.88
CA VAL A 159 3.85 -45.77 5.07
C VAL A 159 5.35 -45.95 4.77
N GLY A 160 6.26 -45.32 5.52
CA GLY A 160 7.70 -45.53 5.37
C GLY A 160 8.58 -44.70 6.31
N LYS A 161 9.59 -45.33 6.91
CA LYS A 161 10.44 -44.89 8.04
C LYS A 161 11.54 -43.87 7.64
N SER A 162 11.84 -42.99 8.61
CA SER A 162 13.12 -42.31 8.94
C SER A 162 13.83 -41.39 7.92
N GLY A 163 14.09 -40.14 8.33
CA GLY A 163 15.11 -39.28 7.74
C GLY A 163 15.06 -37.86 8.32
N ARG A 164 16.03 -37.50 9.16
CA ARG A 164 16.17 -36.20 9.82
C ARG A 164 16.69 -35.17 8.80
N SER A 165 15.88 -34.17 8.44
CA SER A 165 16.35 -32.96 7.76
C SER A 165 16.05 -31.72 8.60
N LYS A 166 17.14 -31.03 8.92
CA LYS A 166 17.30 -29.75 9.61
C LYS A 166 16.35 -28.68 9.05
N ALA A 167 15.66 -28.01 9.97
CA ALA A 167 15.29 -26.60 9.94
C ALA A 167 15.10 -25.96 8.54
N SER A 168 13.93 -26.10 7.94
CA SER A 168 13.24 -24.90 7.48
C SER A 168 12.30 -24.52 8.61
N MET A 169 12.74 -23.54 9.40
CA MET A 169 11.83 -22.77 10.24
C MET A 169 10.69 -22.38 9.32
N ARG A 170 9.52 -23.01 9.52
CA ARG A 170 8.28 -22.70 8.83
C ARG A 170 8.12 -21.20 8.95
N ASP A 171 8.46 -20.48 7.87
CA ASP A 171 7.88 -19.18 7.64
C ASP A 171 6.39 -19.47 7.70
N GLY A 172 5.76 -18.93 8.74
CA GLY A 172 4.41 -19.25 9.12
C GLY A 172 3.52 -19.17 7.88
N HIS A 173 2.48 -20.00 7.86
CA HIS A 173 1.39 -19.86 6.91
C HIS A 173 0.87 -18.42 7.01
N TRP A 174 1.46 -17.55 6.20
CA TRP A 174 1.26 -16.12 6.30
C TRP A 174 0.03 -15.81 5.46
N ASP A 175 -1.06 -15.50 6.15
CA ASP A 175 -2.35 -15.21 5.55
C ASP A 175 -2.52 -13.70 5.40
N TRP A 176 -2.18 -13.18 4.22
CA TRP A 176 -2.41 -11.78 3.84
C TRP A 176 -3.89 -11.39 3.77
N THR A 177 -4.81 -12.37 3.83
CA THR A 177 -6.25 -12.15 3.65
C THR A 177 -6.81 -11.16 4.66
N ALA A 178 -6.42 -11.27 5.93
CA ALA A 178 -6.88 -10.35 6.96
C ALA A 178 -6.38 -8.91 6.70
N GLN A 179 -5.12 -8.74 6.32
CA GLN A 179 -4.56 -7.42 6.02
C GLN A 179 -5.18 -6.78 4.78
N ILE A 180 -5.46 -7.59 3.75
CA ILE A 180 -6.16 -7.10 2.55
C ILE A 180 -7.59 -6.67 2.90
N GLN A 181 -8.29 -7.41 3.76
CA GLN A 181 -9.62 -7.02 4.24
C GLN A 181 -9.58 -5.69 4.98
N ILE A 182 -8.66 -5.54 5.95
CA ILE A 182 -8.49 -4.29 6.69
C ILE A 182 -8.14 -3.14 5.72
N SER A 183 -7.29 -3.39 4.72
CA SER A 183 -6.97 -2.40 3.68
C SER A 183 -8.22 -1.95 2.92
N MET A 184 -9.07 -2.89 2.50
CA MET A 184 -10.33 -2.60 1.81
C MET A 184 -11.32 -1.85 2.72
N GLU A 185 -11.37 -2.16 4.01
CA GLU A 185 -12.19 -1.44 4.98
C GLU A 185 -11.71 -0.01 5.17
N THR A 186 -10.40 0.21 5.25
CA THR A 186 -9.81 1.56 5.29
C THR A 186 -10.09 2.34 4.02
N MET A 187 -9.99 1.71 2.83
CA MET A 187 -10.42 2.34 1.57
C MET A 187 -11.89 2.75 1.61
N CYS A 188 -12.78 1.89 2.12
CA CYS A 188 -14.19 2.21 2.30
C CYS A 188 -14.38 3.42 3.23
N LYS A 189 -13.61 3.51 4.31
CA LYS A 189 -13.66 4.61 5.28
C LYS A 189 -13.27 5.93 4.61
N VAL A 190 -12.13 5.96 3.91
CA VAL A 190 -11.63 7.14 3.21
C VAL A 190 -12.62 7.59 2.12
N MET A 191 -13.15 6.68 1.32
CA MET A 191 -14.10 7.04 0.26
C MET A 191 -15.47 7.51 0.78
N LYS A 192 -15.79 7.31 2.06
CA LYS A 192 -17.01 7.85 2.67
C LYS A 192 -16.85 9.29 3.16
N LEU A 193 -15.62 9.81 3.21
CA LEU A 193 -15.37 11.21 3.50
C LEU A 193 -16.03 12.10 2.43
N LYS A 194 -16.26 13.38 2.76
CA LYS A 194 -16.75 14.38 1.79
C LYS A 194 -15.61 14.79 0.85
N LEU A 195 -15.16 13.87 -0.01
CA LEU A 195 -14.00 14.07 -0.90
C LEU A 195 -14.16 15.30 -1.81
N SER A 196 -15.39 15.71 -2.14
CA SER A 196 -15.65 16.94 -2.89
C SER A 196 -15.22 18.23 -2.18
N ARG A 197 -15.05 18.20 -0.85
CA ARG A 197 -14.50 19.31 -0.07
C ARG A 197 -12.97 19.33 -0.06
N ILE A 198 -12.34 18.17 -0.25
CA ILE A 198 -10.88 17.99 -0.21
C ILE A 198 -10.29 18.17 -1.61
N PHE A 199 -10.86 17.47 -2.59
CA PHE A 199 -10.48 17.48 -3.99
C PHE A 199 -11.34 18.51 -4.72
N LEU A 200 -10.79 19.72 -4.90
CA LEU A 200 -11.49 20.84 -5.50
C LEU A 200 -11.83 20.61 -6.99
N THR A 201 -11.02 19.83 -7.69
CA THR A 201 -11.25 19.50 -9.10
C THR A 201 -11.82 18.08 -9.22
N THR A 202 -12.70 17.88 -10.20
CA THR A 202 -13.23 16.55 -10.52
C THR A 202 -12.11 15.61 -10.97
N SER A 203 -11.13 16.12 -11.73
CA SER A 203 -9.98 15.33 -12.18
C SER A 203 -9.16 14.79 -11.02
N ASP A 204 -8.82 15.60 -10.01
CA ASP A 204 -8.01 15.12 -8.88
C ASP A 204 -8.77 14.06 -8.07
N ARG A 205 -10.06 14.29 -7.84
CA ARG A 205 -10.92 13.34 -7.13
C ARG A 205 -10.98 12.01 -7.88
N ASP A 206 -11.18 12.04 -9.19
CA ASP A 206 -11.28 10.85 -10.01
C ASP A 206 -9.93 10.12 -10.06
N THR A 207 -8.80 10.83 -10.16
CA THR A 207 -7.45 10.24 -10.02
C THR A 207 -7.32 9.50 -8.69
N PHE A 208 -7.71 10.13 -7.57
CA PHE A 208 -7.61 9.52 -6.25
C PHE A 208 -8.51 8.28 -6.10
N VAL A 209 -9.77 8.37 -6.53
CA VAL A 209 -10.71 7.23 -6.49
C VAL A 209 -10.19 6.09 -7.37
N ASN A 210 -9.62 6.40 -8.53
CA ASN A 210 -9.05 5.43 -9.47
C ASN A 210 -7.87 4.64 -8.86
N LEU A 211 -7.10 5.21 -7.92
CA LEU A 211 -6.04 4.48 -7.24
C LEU A 211 -6.60 3.27 -6.48
N PHE A 212 -7.67 3.50 -5.73
CA PHE A 212 -8.31 2.46 -4.94
C PHE A 212 -9.02 1.46 -5.83
N THR A 213 -9.81 1.91 -6.81
CA THR A 213 -10.53 0.97 -7.68
C THR A 213 -9.58 0.09 -8.50
N ARG A 214 -8.51 0.64 -9.07
CA ARG A 214 -7.45 -0.15 -9.75
C ARG A 214 -6.83 -1.20 -8.84
N SER A 215 -6.54 -0.84 -7.58
CA SER A 215 -6.00 -1.80 -6.60
C SER A 215 -6.99 -2.94 -6.32
N ILE A 216 -8.29 -2.64 -6.27
CA ILE A 216 -9.32 -3.68 -6.11
C ILE A 216 -9.42 -4.58 -7.35
N TYR A 217 -9.38 -4.01 -8.55
CA TYR A 217 -9.41 -4.80 -9.79
C TYR A 217 -8.20 -5.75 -9.86
N LEU A 218 -7.00 -5.28 -9.52
CA LEU A 218 -5.80 -6.12 -9.42
C LEU A 218 -6.00 -7.31 -8.46
N ILE A 219 -6.61 -7.08 -7.29
CA ILE A 219 -6.90 -8.16 -6.34
C ILE A 219 -7.93 -9.15 -6.90
N LEU A 220 -8.89 -8.68 -7.70
CA LEU A 220 -9.93 -9.52 -8.31
C LEU A 220 -9.43 -10.33 -9.52
N GLU A 221 -8.33 -9.92 -10.17
CA GLU A 221 -7.66 -10.70 -11.21
C GLU A 221 -7.03 -11.99 -10.67
N SER A 222 -6.71 -12.02 -9.37
CA SER A 222 -6.14 -13.20 -8.72
C SER A 222 -7.18 -14.29 -8.49
N GLU A 223 -6.99 -15.45 -9.13
CA GLU A 223 -7.91 -16.60 -9.04
C GLU A 223 -8.05 -17.11 -7.59
N GLN A 224 -6.98 -17.04 -6.81
CA GLN A 224 -7.02 -17.45 -5.40
C GLN A 224 -7.89 -16.50 -4.57
N ARG A 225 -7.82 -15.19 -4.86
CA ARG A 225 -8.56 -14.14 -4.13
C ARG A 225 -10.04 -14.16 -4.49
N VAL A 226 -10.38 -14.31 -5.77
CA VAL A 226 -11.78 -14.31 -6.23
C VAL A 226 -12.58 -15.51 -5.72
N LYS A 227 -11.92 -16.63 -5.40
CA LYS A 227 -12.57 -17.78 -4.76
C LYS A 227 -13.04 -17.48 -3.34
N SER A 228 -12.40 -16.54 -2.63
CA SER A 228 -12.81 -16.13 -1.30
C SER A 228 -14.06 -15.26 -1.36
N MET A 229 -15.17 -15.76 -0.81
CA MET A 229 -16.41 -14.99 -0.69
C MET A 229 -16.19 -13.70 0.10
N THR A 230 -15.42 -13.76 1.18
CA THR A 230 -15.16 -12.60 2.03
C THR A 230 -14.41 -11.50 1.27
N ILE A 231 -13.37 -11.86 0.48
CA ILE A 231 -12.65 -10.88 -0.33
C ILE A 231 -13.57 -10.26 -1.39
N ARG A 232 -14.36 -11.09 -2.10
CA ARG A 232 -15.33 -10.58 -3.08
C ARG A 232 -16.31 -9.60 -2.47
N MET A 233 -16.86 -9.90 -1.29
CA MET A 233 -17.81 -9.01 -0.61
C MET A 233 -17.17 -7.67 -0.23
N HIS A 234 -15.92 -7.66 0.24
CA HIS A 234 -15.20 -6.43 0.55
C HIS A 234 -14.85 -5.64 -0.71
N ALA A 235 -14.35 -6.31 -1.76
CA ALA A 235 -14.07 -5.69 -3.05
C ALA A 235 -15.31 -5.01 -3.65
N PHE A 236 -16.44 -5.72 -3.71
CA PHE A 236 -17.69 -5.14 -4.20
C PHE A 236 -18.19 -3.99 -3.34
N LYS A 237 -18.00 -4.05 -2.02
CA LYS A 237 -18.34 -2.94 -1.11
C LYS A 237 -17.54 -1.68 -1.44
N VAL A 238 -16.22 -1.82 -1.67
CA VAL A 238 -15.35 -0.71 -2.08
C VAL A 238 -15.83 -0.12 -3.41
N LEU A 239 -16.01 -0.95 -4.44
CA LEU A 239 -16.47 -0.50 -5.77
C LEU A 239 -17.85 0.17 -5.74
N CYS A 240 -18.81 -0.40 -4.99
CA CYS A 240 -20.14 0.19 -4.83
C CYS A 240 -20.09 1.56 -4.15
N ILE A 241 -19.21 1.75 -3.15
CA ILE A 241 -19.03 3.07 -2.51
C ILE A 241 -18.44 4.06 -3.52
N ALA A 242 -17.42 3.66 -4.29
CA ALA A 242 -16.80 4.50 -5.31
C ALA A 242 -17.84 5.00 -6.33
N VAL A 243 -18.68 4.11 -6.84
CA VAL A 243 -19.75 4.47 -7.79
C VAL A 243 -20.82 5.34 -7.12
N LYS A 244 -21.31 4.94 -5.94
CA LYS A 244 -22.43 5.63 -5.26
C LYS A 244 -22.08 7.05 -4.82
N HIS A 245 -20.87 7.26 -4.29
CA HIS A 245 -20.48 8.54 -3.69
C HIS A 245 -19.73 9.45 -4.67
N HIS A 246 -19.02 8.89 -5.64
CA HIS A 246 -18.13 9.69 -6.51
C HIS A 246 -18.48 9.61 -8.00
N GLY A 247 -19.51 8.85 -8.38
CA GLY A 247 -19.99 8.81 -9.76
C GLY A 247 -19.06 8.07 -10.73
N HIS A 248 -18.24 7.13 -10.24
CA HIS A 248 -17.23 6.35 -10.98
C HIS A 248 -17.80 5.44 -12.11
N ALA A 249 -19.05 5.61 -12.51
CA ALA A 249 -19.75 4.76 -13.49
C ALA A 249 -19.28 4.91 -14.95
N PHE A 250 -18.29 5.76 -15.26
CA PHE A 250 -17.94 6.09 -16.66
C PHE A 250 -16.49 5.78 -17.09
N GLY A 251 -15.67 5.14 -16.25
CA GLY A 251 -14.23 4.92 -16.55
C GLY A 251 -13.85 3.61 -17.24
N GLU A 252 -14.71 2.58 -17.28
CA GLU A 252 -14.33 1.22 -17.74
C GLU A 252 -14.90 0.84 -19.13
N CYS A 253 -15.27 1.82 -19.95
CA CYS A 253 -15.67 1.60 -21.34
C CYS A 253 -14.95 2.59 -22.26
N SER A 254 -13.63 2.47 -22.38
CA SER A 254 -12.83 3.05 -23.48
C SER A 254 -11.55 2.25 -23.68
#